data_AF-A0A549YJU7-F1
#
_entry.id   AF-A0A549YJU7-F1
#
_cell.length_a   1.000
_cell.length_b   1.000
_cell.length_c   1.000
_cell.angle_alpha   90.00
_cell.angle_beta   90.00
_cell.angle_gamma   90.00
#
_symmetry.space_group_name_H-M   'P 1'
#
loop_
_entity.id
_entity.type
_entity.pdbx_description
1 polymer ?
#
loop_
_entity_poly.entity_id
_entity_poly.type
_entity_poly.pdbx_seq_one_letter_code
_entity_poly.pdbx_strand_id
1 'polypeptide(L)'
;MVTNKHGSDKDKQLESQIGEHQQHSKLNASELSDLWANYIGDSMFSCIFEHFLEIVQDEEIKELLLFDQGISKRHVNTIADLFTKEGIPVPAAFGTSDVYKGAPRLFEDTFMLFYVREMAIGAYGQYTRALATAIRQDIIDFYRQSIQELNEILERTTHLMLEKGLMIKSPNIPYPKHVEFVDNKSFNNFFTGKNRPLAGLEIKHLVLNISTNVLGKALMMGFAQTASSQKLRNFFKNGWELSEKQIKQFGNLLISDNIPTPRLMDPHVTDSKVPPFSDKLMMYHVLLANHLGLENIGTAMARTLRHDIHAKYAKFIGEIGMYANKGQEMMIEHGWLEEPPLTTDRKKAVKNPL
;
A
#
# COMPACT_ATOMS: atom_id res chain seq x y z
N MET A 1 21.50 -30.60 1.77
CA MET A 1 21.46 -31.36 3.05
C MET A 1 20.01 -31.46 3.48
N VAL A 2 19.53 -32.70 3.56
CA VAL A 2 18.37 -33.26 4.27
C VAL A 2 17.24 -32.30 4.69
N THR A 3 16.08 -32.50 4.06
CA THR A 3 14.75 -32.15 4.55
C THR A 3 14.54 -32.68 5.97
N ASN A 4 14.52 -31.80 6.98
CA ASN A 4 14.08 -32.17 8.32
C ASN A 4 12.55 -32.14 8.35
N LYS A 5 11.93 -33.27 8.00
CA LYS A 5 10.47 -33.44 7.92
C LYS A 5 9.91 -34.25 9.08
N HIS A 6 10.46 -34.11 10.28
CA HIS A 6 9.98 -34.79 11.50
C HIS A 6 9.86 -33.75 12.62
N GLY A 7 8.68 -33.13 12.74
CA GLY A 7 8.29 -32.51 14.01
C GLY A 7 8.27 -33.60 15.09
N SER A 8 8.85 -33.30 16.24
CA SER A 8 8.87 -34.21 17.39
C SER A 8 7.44 -34.53 17.84
N ASP A 9 7.21 -35.64 18.53
CA ASP A 9 5.87 -35.96 19.06
C ASP A 9 5.31 -34.85 19.97
N LYS A 10 6.19 -34.03 20.56
CA LYS A 10 5.82 -32.82 21.31
C LYS A 10 5.25 -31.72 20.41
N ASP A 11 5.78 -31.55 19.20
CA ASP A 11 5.29 -30.54 18.25
C ASP A 11 3.89 -30.92 17.75
N LYS A 12 3.67 -32.20 17.44
CA LYS A 12 2.33 -32.71 17.06
C LYS A 12 1.32 -32.58 18.20
N GLN A 13 1.74 -32.84 19.44
CA GLN A 13 0.88 -32.69 20.61
C GLN A 13 0.52 -31.21 20.86
N LEU A 14 1.48 -30.30 20.68
CA LEU A 14 1.25 -28.86 20.78
C LEU A 14 0.33 -28.36 19.66
N GLU A 15 0.53 -28.78 18.41
CA GLU A 15 -0.35 -28.48 17.28
C GLU A 15 -1.79 -28.94 17.54
N SER A 16 -1.97 -30.16 18.08
CA SER A 16 -3.29 -30.68 18.46
C SER A 16 -3.93 -29.84 19.56
N GLN A 17 -3.18 -29.45 20.60
CA GLN A 17 -3.69 -28.61 21.70
C GLN A 17 -4.07 -27.20 21.24
N ILE A 18 -3.27 -26.60 20.34
CA ILE A 18 -3.58 -25.31 19.72
C ILE A 18 -4.88 -25.42 18.92
N GLY A 19 -5.00 -26.47 18.11
CA GLY A 19 -6.21 -26.75 17.33
C GLY A 19 -7.47 -26.86 18.21
N GLU A 20 -7.41 -27.64 19.29
CA GLU A 20 -8.53 -27.80 20.23
C GLU A 20 -8.88 -26.48 20.95
N HIS A 21 -7.89 -25.71 21.41
CA HIS A 21 -8.13 -24.43 22.09
C HIS A 21 -8.72 -23.36 21.16
N GLN A 22 -8.37 -23.39 19.88
CA GLN A 22 -8.78 -22.36 18.93
C GLN A 22 -10.11 -22.65 18.23
N GLN A 23 -10.61 -23.90 18.25
CA GLN A 23 -11.89 -24.29 17.64
C GLN A 23 -13.11 -23.47 18.11
N HIS A 24 -13.01 -22.77 19.25
CA HIS A 24 -14.07 -21.92 19.79
C HIS A 24 -13.64 -20.47 20.08
N SER A 25 -12.43 -20.09 19.68
CA SER A 25 -11.93 -18.73 19.93
C SER A 25 -12.46 -17.78 18.87
N LYS A 26 -13.17 -16.73 19.28
CA LYS A 26 -13.59 -15.65 18.37
C LYS A 26 -12.37 -14.91 17.81
N LEU A 27 -12.51 -14.33 16.63
CA LEU A 27 -11.55 -13.36 16.12
C LEU A 27 -11.41 -12.20 17.12
N ASN A 28 -10.17 -11.82 17.41
CA ASN A 28 -9.92 -10.62 18.21
C ASN A 28 -10.09 -9.34 17.35
N ALA A 29 -10.07 -8.16 17.99
CA ALA A 29 -10.31 -6.90 17.30
C ALA A 29 -9.30 -6.61 16.17
N SER A 30 -8.03 -6.98 16.36
CA SER A 30 -6.98 -6.81 15.36
C SER A 30 -7.21 -7.74 14.17
N GLU A 31 -7.37 -9.04 14.44
CA GLU A 31 -7.63 -10.06 13.40
C GLU A 31 -8.86 -9.69 12.57
N LEU A 32 -9.98 -9.33 13.22
CA LEU A 32 -11.20 -8.92 12.55
C LEU A 32 -10.99 -7.69 11.65
N SER A 33 -10.29 -6.67 12.16
CA SER A 33 -10.07 -5.42 11.42
C SER A 33 -9.10 -5.61 10.26
N ASP A 34 -8.02 -6.37 10.45
CA ASP A 34 -7.03 -6.65 9.41
C ASP A 34 -7.64 -7.49 8.29
N LEU A 35 -8.42 -8.53 8.62
CA LEU A 35 -9.15 -9.34 7.63
C LEU A 35 -10.18 -8.52 6.87
N TRP A 36 -10.93 -7.64 7.55
CA TRP A 36 -11.88 -6.75 6.90
C TRP A 36 -11.17 -5.81 5.92
N ALA A 37 -10.08 -5.17 6.34
CA ALA A 37 -9.31 -4.27 5.49
C ALA A 37 -8.70 -4.99 4.27
N ASN A 38 -8.15 -6.20 4.48
CA ASN A 38 -7.66 -7.07 3.42
C ASN A 38 -8.76 -7.43 2.42
N TYR A 39 -9.93 -7.84 2.89
CA TYR A 39 -11.05 -8.21 2.03
C TYR A 39 -11.48 -7.05 1.10
N ILE A 40 -11.63 -5.85 1.67
CA ILE A 40 -11.98 -4.66 0.88
C ILE A 40 -10.86 -4.36 -0.14
N GLY A 41 -9.60 -4.39 0.28
CA GLY A 41 -8.44 -4.14 -0.59
C GLY A 41 -8.32 -5.13 -1.74
N ASP A 42 -8.39 -6.43 -1.47
CA ASP A 42 -8.24 -7.48 -2.50
C ASP A 42 -9.42 -7.53 -3.48
N SER A 43 -10.62 -7.18 -3.03
CA SER A 43 -11.76 -7.04 -3.95
C SER A 43 -11.57 -5.87 -4.92
N MET A 44 -10.99 -4.74 -4.46
CA MET A 44 -10.62 -3.61 -5.30
C MET A 44 -9.49 -4.00 -6.28
N PHE A 45 -8.44 -4.66 -5.81
CA PHE A 45 -7.35 -5.14 -6.68
C PHE A 45 -7.85 -6.11 -7.75
N SER A 46 -8.77 -7.00 -7.40
CA SER A 46 -9.39 -7.93 -8.35
C SER A 46 -10.04 -7.19 -9.53
N CYS A 47 -10.71 -6.07 -9.27
CA CYS A 47 -11.31 -5.21 -10.29
C CYS A 47 -10.24 -4.49 -11.14
N ILE A 48 -9.19 -3.96 -10.51
CA ILE A 48 -8.07 -3.31 -11.22
C ILE A 48 -7.37 -4.29 -12.16
N PHE A 49 -7.04 -5.49 -11.66
CA PHE A 49 -6.38 -6.51 -12.46
C PHE A 49 -7.30 -7.07 -13.55
N GLU A 50 -8.62 -7.14 -13.33
CA GLU A 50 -9.56 -7.49 -14.41
C GLU A 50 -9.44 -6.52 -15.59
N HIS A 51 -9.44 -5.21 -15.32
CA HIS A 51 -9.25 -4.23 -16.39
C HIS A 51 -7.85 -4.34 -17.02
N PHE A 52 -6.78 -4.37 -16.21
CA PHE A 52 -5.41 -4.43 -16.74
C PHE A 52 -5.20 -5.65 -17.65
N LEU A 53 -5.74 -6.81 -17.29
CA LEU A 53 -5.65 -8.03 -18.10
C LEU A 53 -6.40 -7.93 -19.43
N GLU A 54 -7.43 -7.09 -19.53
CA GLU A 54 -8.15 -6.85 -20.79
C GLU A 54 -7.31 -6.06 -21.80
N ILE A 55 -6.41 -5.19 -21.32
CA ILE A 55 -5.72 -4.18 -22.14
C ILE A 55 -4.20 -4.36 -22.24
N VAL A 56 -3.58 -5.16 -21.37
CA VAL A 56 -2.12 -5.38 -21.35
C VAL A 56 -1.66 -6.05 -22.66
N GLN A 57 -0.55 -5.58 -23.20
CA GLN A 57 0.04 -6.08 -24.45
C GLN A 57 1.32 -6.88 -24.23
N ASP A 58 2.11 -6.54 -23.21
CA ASP A 58 3.33 -7.23 -22.84
C ASP A 58 2.99 -8.55 -22.12
N GLU A 59 3.34 -9.68 -22.74
CA GLU A 59 2.96 -11.01 -22.24
C GLU A 59 3.60 -11.33 -20.88
N GLU A 60 4.81 -10.85 -20.58
CA GLU A 60 5.45 -11.08 -19.28
C GLU A 60 4.73 -10.31 -18.16
N ILE A 61 4.28 -9.08 -18.46
CA ILE A 61 3.47 -8.28 -17.53
C ILE A 61 2.08 -8.92 -17.35
N LYS A 62 1.50 -9.47 -18.42
CA LYS A 62 0.22 -10.18 -18.36
C LYS A 62 0.28 -11.43 -17.49
N GLU A 63 1.34 -12.24 -17.59
CA GLU A 63 1.55 -13.41 -16.74
C GLU A 63 1.65 -13.03 -15.26
N LEU A 64 2.36 -11.94 -14.96
CA LEU A 64 2.42 -11.38 -13.60
C LEU A 64 1.03 -10.92 -13.12
N LEU A 65 0.29 -10.18 -13.93
CA LEU A 65 -1.06 -9.72 -13.59
C LEU A 65 -2.04 -10.88 -13.36
N LEU A 66 -1.92 -11.98 -14.11
CA LEU A 66 -2.71 -13.20 -13.90
C LEU A 66 -2.39 -13.85 -12.56
N PHE A 67 -1.12 -13.92 -12.20
CA PHE A 67 -0.67 -14.45 -10.91
C PHE A 67 -1.24 -13.63 -9.74
N ASP A 68 -1.10 -12.32 -9.79
CA ASP A 68 -1.58 -11.37 -8.78
C ASP A 68 -3.11 -11.39 -8.66
N GLN A 69 -3.84 -11.42 -9.78
CA GLN A 69 -5.29 -11.56 -9.75
C GLN A 69 -5.72 -12.88 -9.10
N GLY A 70 -4.98 -13.96 -9.37
CA GLY A 70 -5.20 -15.25 -8.73
C GLY A 70 -5.05 -15.19 -7.21
N ILE A 71 -4.06 -14.43 -6.71
CA ILE A 71 -3.85 -14.20 -5.28
C ILE A 71 -5.01 -13.43 -4.68
N SER A 72 -5.36 -12.25 -5.21
CA SER A 72 -6.43 -11.41 -4.66
C SER A 72 -7.77 -12.16 -4.63
N LYS A 73 -8.11 -12.91 -5.68
CA LYS A 73 -9.34 -13.73 -5.70
C LYS A 73 -9.34 -14.84 -4.65
N ARG A 74 -8.19 -15.49 -4.42
CA ARG A 74 -8.08 -16.52 -3.36
C ARG A 74 -8.25 -15.88 -1.98
N HIS A 75 -7.60 -14.76 -1.70
CA HIS A 75 -7.71 -14.06 -0.42
C HIS A 75 -9.14 -13.64 -0.13
N VAL A 76 -9.83 -13.01 -1.09
CA VAL A 76 -11.25 -12.65 -0.98
C VAL A 76 -12.11 -13.86 -0.61
N ASN A 77 -11.96 -14.98 -1.33
CA ASN A 77 -12.74 -16.19 -1.06
C ASN A 77 -12.42 -16.78 0.32
N THR A 78 -11.14 -16.87 0.70
CA THR A 78 -10.72 -17.39 1.99
C THR A 78 -11.27 -16.56 3.15
N ILE A 79 -11.21 -15.23 3.05
CA ILE A 79 -11.74 -14.34 4.09
C ILE A 79 -13.28 -14.38 4.13
N ALA A 80 -13.97 -14.44 2.98
CA ALA A 80 -15.43 -14.59 2.95
C ALA A 80 -15.89 -15.90 3.61
N ASP A 81 -15.20 -17.00 3.33
CA ASP A 81 -15.49 -18.31 3.95
C ASP A 81 -15.27 -18.26 5.47
N LEU A 82 -14.20 -17.60 5.91
CA LEU A 82 -13.92 -17.39 7.33
C LEU A 82 -15.02 -16.56 8.00
N PHE A 83 -15.40 -15.43 7.43
CA PHE A 83 -16.48 -14.58 7.95
C PHE A 83 -17.81 -15.33 8.02
N THR A 84 -18.15 -16.10 6.98
CA THR A 84 -19.36 -16.93 6.98
C THR A 84 -19.35 -17.96 8.11
N LYS A 85 -18.21 -18.63 8.36
CA LYS A 85 -18.06 -19.59 9.47
C LYS A 85 -18.18 -18.95 10.85
N GLU A 86 -17.72 -17.71 11.00
CA GLU A 86 -17.82 -16.93 12.24
C GLU A 86 -19.20 -16.27 12.42
N GLY A 87 -20.09 -16.37 11.43
CA GLY A 87 -21.38 -15.66 11.42
C GLY A 87 -21.24 -14.15 11.26
N ILE A 88 -20.12 -13.68 10.70
CA ILE A 88 -19.83 -12.29 10.39
C ILE A 88 -20.37 -11.99 8.98
N PRO A 89 -21.12 -10.90 8.78
CA PRO A 89 -21.54 -10.48 7.44
C PRO A 89 -20.32 -10.24 6.54
N VAL A 90 -20.33 -10.85 5.35
CA VAL A 90 -19.30 -10.60 4.35
C VAL A 90 -19.49 -9.18 3.79
N PRO A 91 -18.43 -8.35 3.75
CA PRO A 91 -18.54 -6.98 3.25
C PRO A 91 -19.06 -6.89 1.81
N ALA A 92 -19.76 -5.80 1.49
CA ALA A 92 -20.26 -5.57 0.14
C ALA A 92 -19.13 -5.28 -0.86
N ALA A 93 -18.11 -4.54 -0.41
CA ALA A 93 -16.83 -4.35 -1.08
C ALA A 93 -16.94 -3.94 -2.58
N PHE A 94 -16.01 -4.41 -3.41
CA PHE A 94 -15.96 -4.15 -4.86
C PHE A 94 -16.26 -5.40 -5.69
N GLY A 95 -16.85 -5.19 -6.88
CA GLY A 95 -17.14 -6.29 -7.78
C GLY A 95 -17.31 -5.85 -9.24
N THR A 96 -18.03 -6.65 -10.03
CA THR A 96 -18.20 -6.42 -11.48
C THR A 96 -18.87 -5.09 -11.83
N SER A 97 -19.60 -4.46 -10.90
CA SER A 97 -20.15 -3.10 -11.08
C SER A 97 -19.11 -1.99 -10.98
N ASP A 98 -17.91 -2.29 -10.48
CA ASP A 98 -16.84 -1.34 -10.23
C ASP A 98 -15.75 -1.32 -11.31
N VAL A 99 -15.88 -2.18 -12.33
CA VAL A 99 -15.00 -2.27 -13.50
C VAL A 99 -15.83 -2.29 -14.79
N TYR A 100 -15.44 -1.48 -15.77
CA TYR A 100 -16.18 -1.32 -17.03
C TYR A 100 -15.43 -1.97 -18.19
N LYS A 101 -16.03 -3.04 -18.74
CA LYS A 101 -15.48 -3.79 -19.88
C LYS A 101 -15.44 -2.96 -21.15
N GLY A 102 -14.45 -3.22 -21.99
CA GLY A 102 -14.24 -2.51 -23.26
C GLY A 102 -13.70 -1.10 -23.10
N ALA A 103 -13.39 -0.66 -21.88
CA ALA A 103 -12.76 0.63 -21.66
C ALA A 103 -11.33 0.61 -22.26
N PRO A 104 -10.93 1.64 -23.02
CA PRO A 104 -9.56 1.78 -23.47
C PRO A 104 -8.60 1.95 -22.28
N ARG A 105 -7.34 1.59 -22.49
CA ARG A 105 -6.31 1.72 -21.47
C ARG A 105 -6.23 3.13 -20.92
N LEU A 106 -6.25 3.25 -19.59
CA LEU A 106 -5.94 4.51 -18.89
C LEU A 106 -4.44 4.62 -18.58
N PHE A 107 -3.80 3.48 -18.33
CA PHE A 107 -2.40 3.35 -18.02
C PHE A 107 -1.70 2.38 -18.99
N GLU A 108 -0.47 2.69 -19.37
CA GLU A 108 0.36 1.78 -20.17
C GLU A 108 0.95 0.64 -19.34
N ASP A 109 1.37 -0.43 -20.02
CA ASP A 109 1.93 -1.64 -19.41
C ASP A 109 3.10 -1.35 -18.45
N THR A 110 3.95 -0.37 -18.78
CA THR A 110 5.05 0.08 -17.89
C THR A 110 4.52 0.58 -16.54
N PHE A 111 3.42 1.33 -16.54
CA PHE A 111 2.77 1.74 -15.31
C PHE A 111 2.13 0.56 -14.59
N MET A 112 1.52 -0.40 -15.29
CA MET A 112 0.93 -1.59 -14.65
C MET A 112 1.96 -2.39 -13.87
N LEU A 113 3.16 -2.60 -14.45
CA LEU A 113 4.27 -3.28 -13.77
C LEU A 113 4.77 -2.47 -12.55
N PHE A 114 4.93 -1.16 -12.70
CA PHE A 114 5.30 -0.28 -11.59
C PHE A 114 4.25 -0.30 -10.47
N TYR A 115 2.97 -0.24 -10.83
CA TYR A 115 1.82 -0.27 -9.93
C TYR A 115 1.84 -1.53 -9.07
N VAL A 116 1.98 -2.71 -9.69
CA VAL A 116 2.04 -3.99 -8.97
C VAL A 116 3.16 -3.96 -7.92
N ARG A 117 4.36 -3.54 -8.31
CA ARG A 117 5.51 -3.50 -7.40
C ARG A 117 5.27 -2.59 -6.20
N GLU A 118 4.82 -1.35 -6.44
CA GLU A 118 4.62 -0.38 -5.36
C GLU A 118 3.47 -0.78 -4.43
N MET A 119 2.39 -1.37 -4.96
CA MET A 119 1.30 -1.87 -4.12
C MET A 119 1.74 -3.09 -3.29
N ALA A 120 2.57 -3.99 -3.84
CA ALA A 120 3.15 -5.10 -3.09
C ALA A 120 4.04 -4.62 -1.93
N ILE A 121 4.85 -3.57 -2.14
CA ILE A 121 5.65 -2.94 -1.08
C ILE A 121 4.75 -2.36 0.03
N GLY A 122 3.63 -1.73 -0.32
CA GLY A 122 2.64 -1.28 0.65
C GLY A 122 2.04 -2.43 1.46
N ALA A 123 1.61 -3.50 0.76
CA ALA A 123 1.00 -4.68 1.37
C ALA A 123 1.92 -5.40 2.37
N TYR A 124 3.24 -5.41 2.15
CA TYR A 124 4.20 -5.95 3.11
C TYR A 124 4.07 -5.33 4.50
N GLY A 125 3.90 -4.00 4.57
CA GLY A 125 3.72 -3.30 5.83
C GLY A 125 2.50 -3.80 6.59
N GLN A 126 1.37 -3.93 5.89
CA GLN A 126 0.11 -4.39 6.45
C GLN A 126 0.18 -5.86 6.88
N TYR A 127 0.57 -6.76 5.98
CA TYR A 127 0.51 -8.20 6.23
C TYR A 127 1.50 -8.65 7.31
N THR A 128 2.70 -8.05 7.36
CA THR A 128 3.68 -8.38 8.41
C THR A 128 3.24 -7.90 9.79
N ARG A 129 2.53 -6.76 9.89
CA ARG A 129 1.93 -6.31 11.14
C ARG A 129 0.76 -7.18 11.55
N ALA A 130 -0.12 -7.54 10.60
CA ALA A 130 -1.24 -8.43 10.86
C ALA A 130 -0.77 -9.82 11.34
N LEU A 131 0.29 -10.37 10.73
CA LEU A 131 0.92 -11.60 11.22
C LEU A 131 1.48 -11.43 12.64
N ALA A 132 2.10 -10.29 12.95
CA ALA A 132 2.71 -10.04 14.26
C ALA A 132 1.69 -9.88 15.39
N THR A 133 0.43 -9.56 15.07
CA THR A 133 -0.67 -9.39 16.04
C THR A 133 -1.69 -10.54 16.03
N ALA A 134 -1.58 -11.47 15.07
CA ALA A 134 -2.42 -12.65 14.97
C ALA A 134 -2.14 -13.65 16.10
N ILE A 135 -3.20 -14.27 16.62
CA ILE A 135 -3.14 -15.25 17.71
C ILE A 135 -3.72 -16.58 17.26
N ARG A 136 -4.82 -16.56 16.48
CA ARG A 136 -5.43 -17.77 15.93
C ARG A 136 -4.56 -18.35 14.80
N GLN A 137 -4.41 -19.67 14.77
CA GLN A 137 -3.48 -20.36 13.87
C GLN A 137 -3.92 -20.25 12.41
N ASP A 138 -5.22 -20.32 12.13
CA ASP A 138 -5.76 -20.11 10.78
C ASP A 138 -5.43 -18.71 10.23
N ILE A 139 -5.45 -17.68 11.09
CA ILE A 139 -5.08 -16.31 10.73
C ILE A 139 -3.57 -16.14 10.55
N ILE A 140 -2.78 -16.75 11.44
CA ILE A 140 -1.32 -16.82 11.32
C ILE A 140 -0.92 -17.50 10.00
N ASP A 141 -1.56 -18.61 9.66
CA ASP A 141 -1.28 -19.37 8.45
C ASP A 141 -1.70 -18.59 7.20
N PHE A 142 -2.84 -17.91 7.23
CA PHE A 142 -3.28 -17.00 6.17
C PHE A 142 -2.22 -15.93 5.89
N TYR A 143 -1.84 -15.12 6.88
CA TYR A 143 -0.87 -14.04 6.65
C TYR A 143 0.54 -14.56 6.36
N ARG A 144 0.94 -15.74 6.89
CA ARG A 144 2.21 -16.37 6.51
C ARG A 144 2.23 -16.70 5.02
N GLN A 145 1.15 -17.29 4.50
CA GLN A 145 1.01 -17.58 3.07
C GLN A 145 0.98 -16.29 2.24
N SER A 146 0.21 -15.28 2.66
CA SER A 146 0.14 -14.00 1.95
C SER A 146 1.49 -13.30 1.86
N ILE A 147 2.33 -13.39 2.90
CA ILE A 147 3.70 -12.84 2.86
C ILE A 147 4.61 -13.63 1.91
N GLN A 148 4.46 -14.95 1.83
CA GLN A 148 5.20 -15.77 0.85
C GLN A 148 4.82 -15.39 -0.58
N GLU A 149 3.53 -15.17 -0.84
CA GLU A 149 3.03 -14.69 -2.13
C GLU A 149 3.58 -13.29 -2.45
N LEU A 150 3.63 -12.36 -1.48
CA LEU A 150 4.26 -11.05 -1.67
C LEU A 150 5.77 -11.13 -1.99
N ASN A 151 6.50 -12.10 -1.40
CA ASN A 151 7.91 -12.32 -1.75
C ASN A 151 8.07 -12.64 -3.24
N GLU A 152 7.21 -13.51 -3.75
CA GLU A 152 7.22 -13.91 -5.15
C GLU A 152 6.85 -12.74 -6.08
N ILE A 153 5.81 -11.95 -5.75
CA ILE A 153 5.44 -10.75 -6.51
C ILE A 153 6.61 -9.76 -6.55
N LEU A 154 7.22 -9.47 -5.40
CA LEU A 154 8.30 -8.49 -5.32
C LEU A 154 9.55 -8.93 -6.09
N GLU A 155 9.91 -10.22 -6.02
CA GLU A 155 11.04 -10.76 -6.78
C GLU A 155 10.79 -10.70 -8.29
N ARG A 156 9.63 -11.21 -8.74
CA ARG A 156 9.24 -11.21 -10.17
C ARG A 156 9.19 -9.79 -10.74
N THR A 157 8.53 -8.87 -10.06
CA THR A 157 8.43 -7.46 -10.49
C THR A 157 9.80 -6.78 -10.53
N THR A 158 10.65 -7.03 -9.52
CA THR A 158 11.99 -6.45 -9.45
C THR A 158 12.86 -6.93 -10.62
N HIS A 159 12.87 -8.24 -10.91
CA HIS A 159 13.62 -8.78 -12.05
C HIS A 159 13.08 -8.25 -13.38
N LEU A 160 11.77 -8.29 -13.60
CA LEU A 160 11.17 -7.82 -14.84
C LEU A 160 11.42 -6.32 -15.07
N MET A 161 11.35 -5.50 -14.02
CA MET A 161 11.68 -4.07 -14.12
C MET A 161 13.18 -3.82 -14.37
N LEU A 162 14.09 -4.68 -13.90
CA LEU A 162 15.52 -4.60 -14.25
C LEU A 162 15.74 -4.93 -15.72
N GLU A 163 15.15 -6.03 -16.19
CA GLU A 163 15.28 -6.52 -17.57
C GLU A 163 14.74 -5.50 -18.57
N LYS A 164 13.59 -4.87 -18.28
CA LYS A 164 13.00 -3.82 -19.11
C LYS A 164 13.65 -2.42 -18.91
N GLY A 165 14.69 -2.31 -18.07
CA GLY A 165 15.43 -1.05 -17.87
C GLY A 165 14.62 0.06 -17.16
N LEU A 166 13.62 -0.32 -16.37
CA LEU A 166 12.70 0.60 -15.69
C LEU A 166 13.19 1.06 -14.32
N MET A 167 14.12 0.33 -13.70
CA MET A 167 14.70 0.71 -12.40
C MET A 167 16.00 1.49 -12.54
N ILE A 168 16.00 2.70 -11.96
CA ILE A 168 17.22 3.46 -11.70
C ILE A 168 17.81 2.94 -10.40
N LYS A 169 19.01 2.36 -10.48
CA LYS A 169 19.76 1.95 -9.28
C LYS A 169 20.14 3.20 -8.49
N SER A 170 19.79 3.25 -7.21
CA SER A 170 20.31 4.28 -6.30
C SER A 170 21.85 4.27 -6.36
N PRO A 171 22.50 5.45 -6.32
CA PRO A 171 23.95 5.53 -6.41
C PRO A 171 24.58 4.82 -5.20
N ASN A 172 25.73 4.18 -5.45
CA ASN A 172 26.48 3.53 -4.40
C ASN A 172 27.07 4.59 -3.46
N ILE A 173 26.76 4.48 -2.17
CA ILE A 173 27.52 5.18 -1.14
C ILE A 173 28.84 4.41 -0.96
N PRO A 174 30.02 5.08 -0.95
CA PRO A 174 31.28 4.40 -0.70
C PRO A 174 31.25 3.62 0.62
N TYR A 175 31.70 2.37 0.61
CA TYR A 175 31.73 1.55 1.82
C TYR A 175 32.63 2.19 2.89
N PRO A 176 32.18 2.25 4.16
CA PRO A 176 33.01 2.73 5.26
C PRO A 176 34.29 1.90 5.38
N LYS A 177 35.43 2.56 5.54
CA LYS A 177 36.75 1.89 5.72
C LYS A 177 37.14 1.73 7.18
N HIS A 178 36.50 2.47 8.08
CA HIS A 178 36.71 2.44 9.53
C HIS A 178 35.43 2.91 10.23
N VAL A 179 35.32 2.63 11.53
CA VAL A 179 34.23 3.12 12.38
C VAL A 179 34.52 4.57 12.76
N GLU A 180 33.57 5.46 12.52
CA GLU A 180 33.63 6.87 12.92
C GLU A 180 32.57 7.16 13.98
N PHE A 181 32.92 7.98 14.98
CA PHE A 181 31.98 8.50 15.96
C PHE A 181 31.71 9.96 15.69
N VAL A 182 30.44 10.35 15.81
CA VAL A 182 29.98 11.70 15.55
C VAL A 182 30.50 12.67 16.62
N ASP A 183 31.15 13.76 16.21
CA ASP A 183 31.41 14.91 17.10
C ASP A 183 30.20 15.87 17.11
N ASN A 184 29.74 16.20 18.32
CA ASN A 184 28.43 16.82 18.61
C ASN A 184 28.24 18.22 17.98
N LYS A 185 29.32 18.91 17.62
CA LYS A 185 29.25 20.32 17.21
C LYS A 185 28.83 20.55 15.76
N SER A 186 28.88 19.54 14.89
CA SER A 186 28.65 19.70 13.44
C SER A 186 27.58 18.78 12.83
N PHE A 187 27.18 17.71 13.50
CA PHE A 187 26.38 16.65 12.86
C PHE A 187 24.93 17.02 12.54
N ASN A 188 24.27 17.76 13.43
CA ASN A 188 22.86 18.17 13.29
C ASN A 188 22.67 19.66 13.62
N ASN A 189 23.59 20.52 13.18
CA ASN A 189 23.62 21.92 13.61
C ASN A 189 22.63 22.79 12.80
N PHE A 190 21.34 22.71 13.17
CA PHE A 190 20.21 23.44 12.57
C PHE A 190 20.45 24.95 12.39
N PHE A 191 21.20 25.56 13.31
CA PHE A 191 21.45 27.01 13.35
C PHE A 191 22.45 27.52 12.30
N THR A 192 23.25 26.62 11.69
CA THR A 192 24.31 27.02 10.73
C THR A 192 23.88 26.95 9.27
N GLY A 193 22.69 26.40 8.98
CA GLY A 193 22.17 26.22 7.62
C GLY A 193 22.96 25.22 6.74
N LYS A 194 24.05 24.63 7.25
CA LYS A 194 24.82 23.57 6.58
C LYS A 194 24.36 22.21 7.10
N ASN A 195 23.70 21.45 6.24
CA ASN A 195 23.34 20.06 6.54
C ASN A 195 24.49 19.13 6.17
N ARG A 196 24.71 18.10 6.99
CA ARG A 196 25.55 16.97 6.60
C ARG A 196 24.95 16.24 5.38
N PRO A 197 25.77 15.49 4.62
CA PRO A 197 25.25 14.56 3.62
C PRO A 197 24.20 13.61 4.20
N LEU A 198 23.26 13.19 3.37
CA LEU A 198 22.22 12.23 3.70
C LEU A 198 22.82 10.89 4.14
N ALA A 199 22.27 10.33 5.21
CA ALA A 199 22.58 8.97 5.62
C ALA A 199 21.88 7.98 4.68
N GLY A 200 22.42 6.76 4.56
CA GLY A 200 21.84 5.72 3.70
C GLY A 200 20.36 5.42 4.00
N LEU A 201 19.96 5.45 5.28
CA LEU A 201 18.55 5.29 5.66
C LEU A 201 17.68 6.47 5.22
N GLU A 202 18.19 7.70 5.27
CA GLU A 202 17.47 8.90 4.81
C GLU A 202 17.26 8.82 3.30
N ILE A 203 18.28 8.41 2.54
CA ILE A 203 18.19 8.19 1.09
C ILE A 203 17.15 7.11 0.78
N LYS A 204 17.20 5.95 1.46
CA LYS A 204 16.23 4.86 1.29
C LYS A 204 14.80 5.37 1.46
N HIS A 205 14.53 6.08 2.55
CA HIS A 205 13.18 6.55 2.86
C HIS A 205 12.72 7.70 1.97
N LEU A 206 13.61 8.60 1.55
CA LEU A 206 13.28 9.63 0.56
C LEU A 206 12.91 9.01 -0.79
N VAL A 207 13.70 8.03 -1.26
CA VAL A 207 13.40 7.29 -2.50
C VAL A 207 12.06 6.58 -2.41
N LEU A 208 11.80 5.86 -1.32
CA LEU A 208 10.51 5.16 -1.13
C LEU A 208 9.33 6.14 -1.14
N ASN A 209 9.41 7.24 -0.40
CA ASN A 209 8.34 8.24 -0.36
C ASN A 209 8.15 8.94 -1.72
N ILE A 210 9.21 9.15 -2.50
CA ILE A 210 9.09 9.67 -3.87
C ILE A 210 8.38 8.65 -4.76
N SER A 211 8.78 7.37 -4.74
CA SER A 211 8.14 6.32 -5.56
C SER A 211 6.64 6.17 -5.25
N THR A 212 6.25 6.15 -3.97
CA THR A 212 4.83 6.11 -3.59
C THR A 212 4.06 7.35 -4.07
N ASN A 213 4.68 8.53 -4.03
CA ASN A 213 4.04 9.74 -4.57
C ASN A 213 4.01 9.76 -6.11
N VAL A 214 4.97 9.16 -6.80
CA VAL A 214 4.93 8.99 -8.26
C VAL A 214 3.74 8.10 -8.64
N LEU A 215 3.55 6.99 -7.91
CA LEU A 215 2.37 6.12 -8.07
C LEU A 215 1.08 6.92 -7.86
N GLY A 216 0.95 7.60 -6.71
CA GLY A 216 -0.25 8.39 -6.38
C GLY A 216 -0.53 9.49 -7.40
N LYS A 217 0.50 10.22 -7.86
CA LYS A 217 0.36 11.26 -8.88
C LYS A 217 -0.20 10.70 -10.17
N ALA A 218 0.38 9.63 -10.70
CA ALA A 218 -0.05 9.02 -11.95
C ALA A 218 -1.48 8.44 -11.84
N LEU A 219 -1.79 7.73 -10.74
CA LEU A 219 -3.15 7.23 -10.48
C LEU A 219 -4.19 8.34 -10.48
N MET A 220 -3.94 9.40 -9.70
CA MET A 220 -4.87 10.52 -9.58
C MET A 220 -4.96 11.35 -10.86
N MET A 221 -3.89 11.41 -11.67
CA MET A 221 -3.94 11.99 -13.02
C MET A 221 -4.89 11.22 -13.92
N GLY A 222 -4.78 9.89 -13.96
CA GLY A 222 -5.71 9.04 -14.71
C GLY A 222 -7.15 9.17 -14.19
N PHE A 223 -7.37 9.06 -12.88
CA PHE A 223 -8.72 9.16 -12.30
C PHE A 223 -9.36 10.53 -12.53
N ALA A 224 -8.58 11.61 -12.52
CA ALA A 224 -9.08 12.95 -12.83
C ALA A 224 -9.61 13.07 -14.28
N GLN A 225 -9.12 12.23 -15.22
CA GLN A 225 -9.60 12.23 -16.61
C GLN A 225 -10.97 11.56 -16.76
N THR A 226 -11.26 10.59 -15.90
CA THR A 226 -12.42 9.69 -16.05
C THR A 226 -13.50 9.87 -15.00
N ALA A 227 -13.23 10.57 -13.90
CA ALA A 227 -14.20 10.76 -12.83
C ALA A 227 -15.47 11.48 -13.32
N SER A 228 -16.63 11.01 -12.86
CA SER A 228 -17.93 11.44 -13.43
C SER A 228 -18.24 12.93 -13.19
N SER A 229 -17.86 13.45 -12.01
CA SER A 229 -18.25 14.80 -11.58
C SER A 229 -17.06 15.75 -11.49
N GLN A 230 -17.33 17.06 -11.66
CA GLN A 230 -16.28 18.08 -11.51
C GLN A 230 -15.70 18.13 -10.09
N LYS A 231 -16.52 17.83 -9.06
CA LYS A 231 -16.08 17.74 -7.66
C LYS A 231 -15.01 16.66 -7.51
N LEU A 232 -15.24 15.47 -8.08
CA LEU A 232 -14.29 14.37 -8.05
C LEU A 232 -13.04 14.66 -8.88
N ARG A 233 -13.18 15.20 -10.10
CA ARG A 233 -12.03 15.61 -10.92
C ARG A 233 -11.12 16.60 -10.21
N ASN A 234 -11.71 17.59 -9.52
CA ASN A 234 -10.96 18.55 -8.72
C ASN A 234 -10.30 17.88 -7.50
N PHE A 235 -10.98 16.93 -6.84
CA PHE A 235 -10.41 16.18 -5.72
C PHE A 235 -9.16 15.40 -6.15
N PHE A 236 -9.23 14.65 -7.26
CA PHE A 236 -8.08 13.90 -7.79
C PHE A 236 -6.95 14.83 -8.24
N LYS A 237 -7.29 15.93 -8.93
CA LYS A 237 -6.29 16.95 -9.32
C LYS A 237 -5.54 17.52 -8.11
N ASN A 238 -6.25 17.91 -7.05
CA ASN A 238 -5.63 18.42 -5.83
C ASN A 238 -4.69 17.39 -5.19
N GLY A 239 -5.05 16.10 -5.24
CA GLY A 239 -4.21 15.01 -4.78
C GLY A 239 -2.95 14.84 -5.62
N TRP A 240 -3.06 14.89 -6.96
CA TRP A 240 -1.87 14.86 -7.82
C TRP A 240 -0.94 16.03 -7.49
N GLU A 241 -1.48 17.23 -7.24
CA GLU A 241 -0.69 18.44 -7.00
C GLU A 241 0.06 18.33 -5.66
N LEU A 242 -0.59 17.72 -4.66
CA LEU A 242 0.03 17.39 -3.39
C LEU A 242 1.16 16.36 -3.57
N SER A 243 0.95 15.29 -4.34
CA SER A 243 2.01 14.32 -4.65
C SER A 243 3.17 14.95 -5.42
N GLU A 244 2.89 15.81 -6.40
CA GLU A 244 3.94 16.52 -7.14
C GLU A 244 4.77 17.43 -6.22
N LYS A 245 4.12 18.15 -5.32
CA LYS A 245 4.80 18.98 -4.31
C LYS A 245 5.71 18.15 -3.41
N GLN A 246 5.29 16.96 -3.00
CA GLN A 246 6.10 16.03 -2.22
C GLN A 246 7.30 15.52 -3.02
N ILE A 247 7.08 15.04 -4.26
CA ILE A 247 8.14 14.59 -5.18
C ILE A 247 9.21 15.66 -5.33
N LYS A 248 8.82 16.91 -5.61
CA LYS A 248 9.76 18.03 -5.77
C LYS A 248 10.55 18.30 -4.49
N GLN A 249 9.90 18.33 -3.33
CA GLN A 249 10.58 18.65 -2.08
C GLN A 249 11.52 17.55 -1.58
N PHE A 250 11.14 16.28 -1.73
CA PHE A 250 12.02 15.15 -1.39
C PHE A 250 13.11 14.98 -2.44
N GLY A 251 12.78 15.15 -3.72
CA GLY A 251 13.75 15.08 -4.82
C GLY A 251 14.85 16.13 -4.69
N ASN A 252 14.52 17.35 -4.28
CA ASN A 252 15.53 18.40 -4.04
C ASN A 252 16.53 18.04 -2.94
N LEU A 253 16.15 17.22 -1.95
CA LEU A 253 17.08 16.72 -0.93
C LEU A 253 18.04 15.67 -1.51
N LEU A 254 17.58 14.83 -2.43
CA LEU A 254 18.45 13.88 -3.13
C LEU A 254 19.41 14.61 -4.08
N ILE A 255 18.89 15.57 -4.86
CA ILE A 255 19.66 16.34 -5.83
C ILE A 255 20.75 17.17 -5.15
N SER A 256 20.50 17.74 -3.96
CA SER A 256 21.53 18.50 -3.22
C SER A 256 22.76 17.67 -2.88
N ASP A 257 22.60 16.34 -2.82
CA ASP A 257 23.65 15.38 -2.51
C ASP A 257 24.08 14.60 -3.77
N ASN A 258 23.73 15.08 -4.96
CA ASN A 258 24.02 14.48 -6.27
C ASN A 258 23.42 13.06 -6.44
N ILE A 259 22.28 12.80 -5.82
CA ILE A 259 21.56 11.53 -5.91
C ILE A 259 20.41 11.67 -6.91
N PRO A 260 20.29 10.76 -7.90
CA PRO A 260 19.17 10.76 -8.83
C PRO A 260 17.85 10.48 -8.13
N THR A 261 16.80 11.12 -8.61
CA THR A 261 15.42 10.88 -8.17
C THR A 261 14.80 9.72 -8.95
N PRO A 262 13.83 8.99 -8.37
CA PRO A 262 13.01 8.02 -9.11
C PRO A 262 12.41 8.60 -10.39
N ARG A 263 12.25 7.73 -11.41
CA ARG A 263 11.60 8.08 -12.68
C ARG A 263 10.11 8.37 -12.44
N LEU A 264 9.60 9.42 -13.07
CA LEU A 264 8.17 9.75 -13.07
C LEU A 264 7.39 8.81 -13.99
N MET A 265 6.13 8.56 -13.67
CA MET A 265 5.24 7.71 -14.45
C MET A 265 4.17 8.48 -15.23
N ASP A 266 4.17 9.82 -15.16
CA ASP A 266 3.24 10.69 -15.89
C ASP A 266 3.13 10.35 -17.39
N PRO A 267 4.24 10.06 -18.12
CA PRO A 267 4.14 9.73 -19.55
C PRO A 267 3.41 8.42 -19.86
N HIS A 268 3.20 7.56 -18.86
CA HIS A 268 2.51 6.28 -18.99
C HIS A 268 1.02 6.38 -18.62
N VAL A 269 0.52 7.59 -18.36
CA VAL A 269 -0.91 7.89 -18.29
C VAL A 269 -1.37 8.33 -19.68
N THR A 270 -2.34 7.62 -20.24
CA THR A 270 -2.86 7.89 -21.59
C THR A 270 -3.85 9.06 -21.61
N ASP A 271 -4.31 9.47 -22.79
CA ASP A 271 -5.33 10.52 -22.95
C ASP A 271 -6.78 10.01 -22.83
N SER A 272 -6.99 8.75 -22.43
CA SER A 272 -8.31 8.16 -22.27
C SER A 272 -9.18 8.94 -21.29
N LYS A 273 -10.45 9.16 -21.70
CA LYS A 273 -11.51 9.79 -20.91
C LYS A 273 -12.68 8.85 -20.62
N VAL A 274 -12.59 7.62 -21.10
CA VAL A 274 -13.60 6.59 -20.86
C VAL A 274 -13.24 5.91 -19.54
N PRO A 275 -14.13 5.90 -18.53
CA PRO A 275 -13.82 5.32 -17.25
C PRO A 275 -13.63 3.81 -17.37
N PRO A 276 -12.53 3.24 -16.84
CA PRO A 276 -12.40 1.82 -16.63
C PRO A 276 -12.93 1.35 -15.27
N PHE A 277 -13.11 2.28 -14.32
CA PHE A 277 -13.50 1.99 -12.95
C PHE A 277 -14.62 2.92 -12.46
N SER A 278 -15.38 2.47 -11.46
CA SER A 278 -16.36 3.31 -10.77
C SER A 278 -15.69 4.40 -9.94
N ASP A 279 -16.41 5.51 -9.70
CA ASP A 279 -15.94 6.56 -8.79
C ASP A 279 -15.71 6.03 -7.37
N LYS A 280 -16.53 5.05 -6.91
CA LYS A 280 -16.37 4.36 -5.62
C LYS A 280 -14.98 3.73 -5.51
N LEU A 281 -14.57 2.98 -6.53
CA LEU A 281 -13.28 2.32 -6.58
C LEU A 281 -12.13 3.33 -6.63
N MET A 282 -12.22 4.33 -7.52
CA MET A 282 -11.19 5.36 -7.65
C MET A 282 -10.99 6.14 -6.34
N MET A 283 -12.07 6.49 -5.64
CA MET A 283 -12.02 7.19 -4.36
C MET A 283 -11.39 6.32 -3.25
N TYR A 284 -11.81 5.06 -3.14
CA TYR A 284 -11.25 4.15 -2.15
C TYR A 284 -9.75 3.93 -2.37
N HIS A 285 -9.32 3.75 -3.62
CA HIS A 285 -7.90 3.58 -3.95
C HIS A 285 -7.07 4.78 -3.50
N VAL A 286 -7.57 6.00 -3.71
CA VAL A 286 -6.89 7.21 -3.23
C VAL A 286 -6.84 7.28 -1.71
N LEU A 287 -7.89 6.86 -0.99
CA LEU A 287 -7.82 6.76 0.47
C LEU A 287 -6.79 5.73 0.93
N LEU A 288 -6.74 4.56 0.31
CA LEU A 288 -5.72 3.54 0.57
C LEU A 288 -4.31 4.08 0.34
N ALA A 289 -4.08 4.75 -0.79
CA ALA A 289 -2.81 5.37 -1.12
C ALA A 289 -2.39 6.45 -0.10
N ASN A 290 -3.34 7.25 0.39
CA ASN A 290 -3.07 8.24 1.46
C ASN A 290 -2.66 7.58 2.77
N HIS A 291 -3.34 6.50 3.18
CA HIS A 291 -2.97 5.75 4.38
C HIS A 291 -1.56 5.17 4.28
N LEU A 292 -1.25 4.48 3.17
CA LEU A 292 0.10 3.96 2.91
C LEU A 292 1.16 5.08 2.87
N GLY A 293 0.81 6.23 2.29
CA GLY A 293 1.68 7.42 2.29
C GLY A 293 1.98 7.93 3.70
N LEU A 294 0.97 8.02 4.58
CA LEU A 294 1.14 8.43 5.97
C LEU A 294 1.99 7.43 6.77
N GLU A 295 1.78 6.13 6.57
CA GLU A 295 2.61 5.09 7.20
C GLU A 295 4.08 5.17 6.78
N ASN A 296 4.32 5.37 5.48
CA ASN A 296 5.66 5.51 4.92
C ASN A 296 6.38 6.75 5.48
N ILE A 297 5.69 7.89 5.57
CA ILE A 297 6.25 9.11 6.15
C ILE A 297 6.49 8.95 7.66
N GLY A 298 5.56 8.32 8.39
CA GLY A 298 5.72 8.06 9.83
C GLY A 298 6.95 7.20 10.12
N THR A 299 7.11 6.12 9.36
CA THR A 299 8.29 5.24 9.46
C THR A 299 9.57 5.99 9.06
N ALA A 300 9.53 6.76 7.98
CA ALA A 300 10.67 7.55 7.52
C ALA A 300 11.11 8.60 8.55
N MET A 301 10.16 9.28 9.18
CA MET A 301 10.41 10.25 10.24
C MET A 301 11.11 9.58 11.43
N ALA A 302 10.68 8.39 11.85
CA ALA A 302 11.29 7.66 12.97
C ALA A 302 12.72 7.17 12.68
N ARG A 303 13.14 7.10 11.40
CA ARG A 303 14.45 6.58 10.97
C ARG A 303 15.39 7.67 10.42
N THR A 304 14.94 8.91 10.43
CA THR A 304 15.70 10.07 9.98
C THR A 304 16.38 10.75 11.17
N LEU A 305 17.53 11.39 10.93
CA LEU A 305 18.24 12.14 11.99
C LEU A 305 18.26 13.64 11.67
N ARG A 306 18.16 14.01 10.39
CA ARG A 306 18.13 15.40 9.91
C ARG A 306 16.83 16.11 10.27
N HIS A 307 16.94 17.19 11.04
CA HIS A 307 15.79 17.98 11.51
C HIS A 307 15.02 18.71 10.39
N ASP A 308 15.69 19.14 9.32
CA ASP A 308 15.05 19.77 8.16
C ASP A 308 14.12 18.81 7.44
N ILE A 309 14.50 17.52 7.39
CA ILE A 309 13.67 16.45 6.82
C ILE A 309 12.49 16.14 7.75
N HIS A 310 12.69 16.10 9.08
CA HIS A 310 11.57 15.97 10.04
C HIS A 310 10.51 17.06 9.86
N ALA A 311 10.93 18.32 9.71
CA ALA A 311 10.00 19.42 9.49
C ALA A 311 9.17 19.26 8.20
N LYS A 312 9.80 18.77 7.12
CA LYS A 312 9.10 18.45 5.86
C LYS A 312 8.09 17.31 6.05
N TYR A 313 8.48 16.23 6.71
CA TYR A 313 7.57 15.12 6.99
C TYR A 313 6.38 15.55 7.86
N ALA A 314 6.60 16.31 8.93
CA ALA A 314 5.52 16.80 9.80
C ALA A 314 4.53 17.67 9.03
N LYS A 315 5.02 18.56 8.17
CA LYS A 315 4.17 19.37 7.28
C LYS A 315 3.33 18.48 6.35
N PHE A 316 3.94 17.50 5.71
CA PHE A 316 3.22 16.63 4.77
C PHE A 316 2.23 15.69 5.44
N ILE A 317 2.50 15.21 6.67
CA ILE A 317 1.49 14.49 7.47
C ILE A 317 0.23 15.33 7.62
N GLY A 318 0.37 16.62 7.97
CA GLY A 318 -0.78 17.52 8.09
C GLY A 318 -1.53 17.75 6.77
N GLU A 319 -0.78 17.98 5.68
CA GLU A 319 -1.39 18.21 4.35
C GLU A 319 -2.12 16.96 3.82
N ILE A 320 -1.52 15.77 3.97
CA ILE A 320 -2.14 14.49 3.57
C ILE A 320 -3.35 14.19 4.47
N GLY A 321 -3.25 14.40 5.78
CA GLY A 321 -4.36 14.18 6.71
C GLY A 321 -5.60 15.03 6.36
N MET A 322 -5.40 16.30 6.02
CA MET A 322 -6.50 17.17 5.54
C MET A 322 -7.09 16.68 4.21
N TYR A 323 -6.26 16.19 3.29
CA TYR A 323 -6.71 15.67 2.00
C TYR A 323 -7.50 14.36 2.17
N ALA A 324 -6.99 13.42 2.96
CA ALA A 324 -7.64 12.15 3.28
C ALA A 324 -8.99 12.36 3.96
N ASN A 325 -9.08 13.27 4.93
CA ASN A 325 -10.33 13.58 5.62
C ASN A 325 -11.42 14.06 4.64
N LYS A 326 -11.07 14.94 3.69
CA LYS A 326 -12.01 15.38 2.64
C LYS A 326 -12.47 14.22 1.75
N GLY A 327 -11.55 13.31 1.41
CA GLY A 327 -11.89 12.11 0.63
C GLY A 327 -12.86 11.20 1.39
N GLN A 328 -12.62 11.01 2.68
CA GLN A 328 -13.48 10.21 3.55
C GLN A 328 -14.89 10.82 3.68
N GLU A 329 -14.98 12.12 3.94
CA GLU A 329 -16.25 12.87 3.96
C GLU A 329 -17.02 12.69 2.64
N MET A 330 -16.33 12.83 1.50
CA MET A 330 -16.94 12.62 0.18
C MET A 330 -17.45 11.18 0.00
N MET A 331 -16.71 10.16 0.44
CA MET A 331 -17.19 8.78 0.35
C MET A 331 -18.39 8.52 1.26
N ILE A 332 -18.43 9.11 2.46
CA ILE A 332 -19.58 9.03 3.36
C ILE A 332 -20.81 9.69 2.74
N GLU A 333 -20.66 10.90 2.17
CA GLU A 333 -21.75 11.63 1.49
C GLU A 333 -22.40 10.81 0.36
N HIS A 334 -21.62 9.98 -0.33
CA HIS A 334 -22.10 9.15 -1.44
C HIS A 334 -22.53 7.73 -1.02
N GLY A 335 -22.40 7.37 0.25
CA GLY A 335 -22.66 6.01 0.73
C GLY A 335 -21.67 4.97 0.19
N TRP A 336 -20.44 5.41 -0.11
CA TRP A 336 -19.37 4.59 -0.69
C TRP A 336 -18.42 4.00 0.34
N LEU A 337 -18.41 4.53 1.57
CA LEU A 337 -17.59 4.02 2.65
C LEU A 337 -18.37 3.00 3.46
N GLU A 338 -18.00 1.73 3.34
CA GLU A 338 -18.50 0.68 4.21
C GLU A 338 -17.96 0.87 5.63
N GLU A 339 -18.83 0.70 6.63
CA GLU A 339 -18.45 0.89 8.03
C GLU A 339 -17.48 -0.23 8.47
N PRO A 340 -16.28 0.10 8.99
CA PRO A 340 -15.37 -0.91 9.51
C PRO A 340 -15.95 -1.54 10.79
N PRO A 341 -15.44 -2.71 11.23
CA PRO A 341 -15.84 -3.30 12.50
C PRO A 341 -15.67 -2.33 13.68
N LEU A 342 -16.77 -1.97 14.35
CA LEU A 342 -16.78 -1.06 15.49
C LEU A 342 -16.96 -1.80 16.81
N THR A 343 -16.37 -1.26 17.88
CA THR A 343 -16.74 -1.66 19.24
C THR A 343 -18.15 -1.17 19.57
N THR A 344 -18.85 -1.88 20.46
CA THR A 344 -20.19 -1.48 20.89
C THR A 344 -20.17 -0.13 21.62
N ASP A 345 -20.97 0.83 21.14
CA ASP A 345 -21.25 2.05 21.89
C ASP A 345 -22.18 1.76 23.07
N ARG A 346 -21.59 1.47 24.23
CA ARG A 346 -22.33 1.17 25.46
C ARG A 346 -23.17 2.35 25.95
N LYS A 347 -22.79 3.60 25.64
CA LYS A 347 -23.58 4.78 26.06
C LYS A 347 -24.85 4.88 25.21
N LYS A 348 -24.75 4.65 23.91
CA LYS A 348 -25.93 4.58 23.01
C LYS A 348 -26.83 3.41 23.38
N ALA A 349 -26.25 2.24 23.69
CA ALA A 349 -27.00 1.05 24.11
C ALA A 349 -27.83 1.26 25.40
N VAL A 350 -27.31 2.05 26.36
CA VAL A 350 -28.05 2.40 27.58
C VAL A 350 -29.15 3.43 27.33
N LYS A 351 -28.96 4.35 26.37
CA LYS A 351 -29.95 5.39 26.05
C LYS A 351 -31.11 4.89 25.19
N ASN A 352 -30.83 3.94 24.30
CA ASN A 352 -31.82 3.24 23.49
C ASN A 352 -31.75 1.74 23.80
N PRO A 353 -32.20 1.30 24.99
CA PRO A 353 -32.47 -0.11 25.20
C PRO A 353 -33.58 -0.50 24.21
N LEU A 354 -33.37 -1.60 23.50
CA LEU A 354 -34.24 -2.11 22.42
C LEU A 354 -35.74 -1.96 22.68
#